data_AF-A0A8I0ZRK9-F1
#
_entry.id   AF-A0A8I0ZRK9-F1
#
_cell.length_a   1.000
_cell.length_b   1.000
_cell.length_c   1.000
_cell.angle_alpha   90.00
_cell.angle_beta   90.00
_cell.angle_gamma   90.00
#
_symmetry.space_group_name_H-M   'P 1'
#
loop_
_entity.id
_entity.type
_entity.pdbx_description
1 polymer ?
#
loop_
_entity_poly.entity_id
_entity_poly.type
_entity_poly.pdbx_seq_one_letter_code
_entity_poly.pdbx_strand_id
1 'polypeptide(L)'
;MSYNLAFWAGGDDLDPGSVYTRLNDEQHVDSVDMVDRDRVLRVFAEDLPGWTWDGQFLRPPGSDPEGTPAYEVSIGEQLVEFIGYKFRGEHANEIIGAMHSLGYRLYDPQILERFA
;
A
#
# COMPACT_ATOMS: atom_id res chain seq x y z
N MET A 1 -6.67 16.01 -5.11
CA MET A 1 -5.34 15.77 -4.51
C MET A 1 -5.33 14.31 -4.08
N SER A 2 -4.41 13.51 -4.61
CA SER A 2 -4.22 12.12 -4.19
C SER A 2 -3.24 12.05 -3.02
N TYR A 3 -3.24 10.93 -2.30
CA TYR A 3 -2.30 10.64 -1.22
C TYR A 3 -1.76 9.23 -1.39
N ASN A 4 -0.44 9.06 -1.36
CA ASN A 4 0.20 7.78 -1.60
C ASN A 4 0.64 7.12 -0.29
N LEU A 5 0.40 5.81 -0.19
CA LEU A 5 0.93 4.96 0.87
C LEU A 5 1.75 3.86 0.20
N ALA A 6 3.04 3.81 0.50
CA ALA A 6 3.98 2.84 -0.07
C ALA A 6 4.33 1.79 0.99
N PHE A 7 4.37 0.52 0.60
CA PHE A 7 4.60 -0.60 1.52
C PHE A 7 5.61 -1.58 0.94
N TRP A 8 6.60 -1.96 1.75
CA TRP A 8 7.52 -3.06 1.46
C TRP A 8 7.99 -3.74 2.77
N ALA A 9 8.57 -4.93 2.64
CA ALA A 9 9.21 -5.66 3.73
C ALA A 9 10.74 -5.73 3.52
N GLY A 10 11.49 -5.87 4.61
CA GLY A 10 12.95 -5.86 4.58
C GLY A 10 13.57 -4.46 4.42
N GLY A 11 14.88 -4.45 4.15
CA GLY A 11 15.68 -3.25 3.96
C GLY A 11 15.78 -2.37 5.20
N ASP A 12 15.76 -2.96 6.39
CA ASP A 12 15.56 -2.23 7.65
C ASP A 12 16.67 -1.26 8.01
N ASP A 13 17.90 -1.57 7.58
CA ASP A 13 19.08 -0.74 7.79
C ASP A 13 19.32 0.26 6.64
N LEU A 14 18.43 0.30 5.63
CA LEU A 14 18.56 1.16 4.46
C LEU A 14 17.82 2.49 4.65
N ASP A 15 18.30 3.53 3.96
CA ASP A 15 17.60 4.80 3.88
C ASP A 15 16.26 4.62 3.14
N PRO A 16 15.11 4.90 3.77
CA PRO A 16 13.81 4.59 3.20
C PRO A 16 13.48 5.43 1.97
N GLY A 17 13.97 6.68 1.89
CA GLY A 17 13.77 7.53 0.71
C GLY A 17 14.50 7.01 -0.52
N SER A 18 15.75 6.55 -0.35
CA SER A 18 16.53 5.91 -1.40
C SER A 18 15.91 4.58 -1.85
N VAL A 19 15.44 3.76 -0.90
CA VAL A 19 14.73 2.51 -1.21
C VAL A 19 13.47 2.79 -2.03
N TYR A 20 12.61 3.69 -1.56
CA TYR A 20 11.39 4.06 -2.26
C TYR A 20 11.69 4.57 -3.69
N THR A 21 12.68 5.44 -3.86
CA THR A 21 13.06 5.97 -5.19
C THR A 21 13.43 4.84 -6.15
N ARG A 22 14.28 3.90 -5.70
CA ARG A 22 14.70 2.75 -6.52
C ARG A 22 13.54 1.84 -6.87
N LEU A 23 12.71 1.49 -5.89
CA LEU A 23 11.54 0.62 -6.11
C LEU A 23 10.52 1.27 -7.04
N ASN A 24 10.29 2.57 -6.91
CA ASN A 24 9.40 3.35 -7.77
C ASN A 24 9.93 3.47 -9.22
N ASP A 25 11.25 3.45 -9.40
CA ASP A 25 11.92 3.34 -10.70
C ASP A 25 12.02 1.89 -11.22
N GLU A 26 11.25 0.96 -10.63
CA GLU A 26 11.22 -0.47 -10.97
C GLU A 26 12.59 -1.17 -10.84
N GLN A 27 13.48 -0.63 -9.99
CA GLN A 27 14.78 -1.22 -9.72
C GLN A 27 14.71 -2.21 -8.56
N HIS A 28 15.42 -3.33 -8.71
CA HIS A 28 15.58 -4.31 -7.65
C HIS A 28 16.46 -3.77 -6.50
N VAL A 29 16.09 -4.12 -5.26
CA VAL A 29 16.86 -3.83 -4.03
C VAL A 29 17.09 -5.13 -3.26
N ASP A 30 18.34 -5.57 -3.15
CA ASP A 30 18.70 -6.93 -2.65
C ASP A 30 18.17 -7.27 -1.25
N SER A 31 18.06 -6.30 -0.35
CA SER A 31 17.61 -6.53 1.04
C SER A 31 16.11 -6.32 1.25
N VAL A 32 15.37 -5.97 0.19
CA VAL A 32 13.91 -5.83 0.21
C VAL A 32 13.28 -7.13 -0.24
N ASP A 33 12.28 -7.59 0.49
CA ASP A 33 11.63 -8.86 0.18
C ASP A 33 10.73 -8.74 -1.07
N MET A 34 10.58 -9.85 -1.79
CA MET A 34 9.61 -9.93 -2.89
C MET A 34 8.19 -9.92 -2.34
N VAL A 35 7.30 -9.24 -3.06
CA VAL A 35 5.87 -9.17 -2.74
C VAL A 35 5.18 -10.47 -3.16
N ASP A 36 4.53 -11.12 -2.21
CA ASP A 36 3.59 -12.20 -2.48
C ASP A 36 2.23 -11.61 -2.84
N ARG A 37 1.96 -11.49 -4.15
CA ARG A 37 0.72 -10.89 -4.68
C ARG A 37 -0.52 -11.61 -4.19
N ASP A 38 -0.52 -12.95 -4.16
CA ASP A 38 -1.70 -13.72 -3.75
C ASP A 38 -1.99 -13.51 -2.27
N ARG A 39 -0.95 -13.35 -1.46
CA ARG A 39 -1.08 -13.04 -0.03
C ARG A 39 -1.62 -11.63 0.19
N VAL A 40 -1.18 -10.63 -0.58
CA VAL A 40 -1.72 -9.26 -0.54
C VAL A 40 -3.21 -9.25 -0.90
N LEU A 41 -3.58 -9.91 -1.99
CA LEU A 41 -4.98 -9.99 -2.44
C LEU A 41 -5.86 -10.72 -1.42
N ARG A 42 -5.33 -11.74 -0.75
CA ARG A 42 -6.05 -12.45 0.32
C ARG A 42 -6.34 -11.53 1.50
N VAL A 43 -5.37 -10.72 1.91
CA VAL A 43 -5.56 -9.73 3.00
C VAL A 43 -6.63 -8.70 2.66
N PHE A 44 -6.81 -8.31 1.39
CA PHE A 44 -7.92 -7.44 1.02
C PHE A 44 -9.29 -8.09 1.26
N ALA A 45 -9.39 -9.41 1.17
CA ALA A 45 -10.63 -10.14 1.42
C ALA A 45 -10.82 -10.48 2.90
N GLU A 46 -9.73 -10.76 3.63
CA GLU A 46 -9.77 -11.27 5.01
C GLU A 46 -9.70 -10.14 6.06
N ASP A 47 -8.86 -9.14 5.85
CA ASP A 47 -8.54 -8.11 6.85
C ASP A 47 -9.21 -6.76 6.57
N LEU A 48 -9.89 -6.60 5.43
CA LEU A 48 -10.64 -5.40 5.06
C LEU A 48 -12.14 -5.71 4.85
N PRO A 49 -12.89 -6.00 5.93
CA PRO A 49 -14.28 -6.44 5.81
C PRO A 49 -15.17 -5.37 5.18
N GLY A 50 -15.92 -5.77 4.15
CA GLY A 50 -16.84 -4.88 3.43
C GLY A 50 -16.19 -3.99 2.38
N TRP A 51 -14.86 -4.05 2.24
CA TRP A 51 -14.16 -3.43 1.13
C TRP A 51 -14.35 -4.24 -0.15
N THR A 52 -14.22 -3.57 -1.29
CA THR A 52 -14.36 -4.19 -2.62
C THR A 52 -13.10 -3.94 -3.44
N TRP A 53 -12.60 -5.00 -4.07
CA TRP A 53 -11.46 -4.98 -4.97
C TRP A 53 -11.92 -5.38 -6.37
N ASP A 54 -11.59 -4.56 -7.38
CA ASP A 54 -11.99 -4.81 -8.79
C ASP A 54 -10.82 -5.18 -9.72
N GLY A 55 -9.61 -5.31 -9.18
CA GLY A 55 -8.39 -5.56 -9.96
C GLY A 55 -7.51 -4.33 -10.17
N GLN A 56 -8.03 -3.13 -9.92
CA GLN A 56 -7.26 -1.87 -9.96
C GLN A 56 -7.55 -0.98 -8.75
N PHE A 57 -8.80 -0.90 -8.31
CA PHE A 57 -9.25 -0.06 -7.21
C PHE A 57 -9.76 -0.88 -6.05
N LEU A 58 -9.26 -0.52 -4.87
CA LEU A 58 -9.75 -0.95 -3.57
C LEU A 58 -10.67 0.15 -3.03
N ARG A 59 -11.92 -0.20 -2.69
CA ARG A 59 -12.95 0.75 -2.24
C ARG A 59 -13.52 0.36 -0.89
N PRO A 60 -13.60 1.29 0.07
CA PRO A 60 -14.18 1.06 1.38
C PRO A 60 -15.70 0.88 1.32
N PRO A 61 -16.29 0.27 2.36
CA PRO A 61 -17.74 0.10 2.45
C PRO A 61 -18.47 1.45 2.38
N GLY A 62 -19.61 1.47 1.70
CA GLY A 62 -20.44 2.67 1.57
C GLY A 62 -19.90 3.72 0.59
N SER A 63 -18.91 3.39 -0.24
CA SER A 63 -18.48 4.24 -1.35
C SER A 63 -19.62 4.47 -2.35
N ASP A 64 -19.73 5.68 -2.89
CA ASP A 64 -20.76 6.05 -3.84
C ASP A 64 -20.67 5.22 -5.15
N PRO A 65 -21.74 5.16 -5.96
CA PRO A 65 -21.74 4.44 -7.25
C PRO A 65 -20.67 4.94 -8.23
N GLU A 66 -20.25 6.20 -8.08
CA GLU A 66 -19.17 6.83 -8.86
C GLU A 66 -17.77 6.46 -8.35
N GLY A 67 -17.67 5.63 -7.31
CA GLY A 67 -16.43 4.97 -6.90
C GLY A 67 -15.46 5.83 -6.12
N THR A 68 -15.93 6.74 -5.24
CA THR A 68 -15.05 7.43 -4.29
C THR A 68 -15.61 7.37 -2.86
N PRO A 69 -14.75 7.33 -1.83
CA PRO A 69 -13.29 7.24 -1.91
C PRO A 69 -12.82 5.92 -2.54
N ALA A 70 -11.67 5.96 -3.22
CA ALA A 70 -11.08 4.79 -3.86
C ALA A 70 -9.57 4.88 -3.81
N TYR A 71 -8.94 3.73 -3.77
CA TYR A 71 -7.51 3.58 -3.67
C TYR A 71 -7.06 2.76 -4.87
N GLU A 72 -6.39 3.40 -5.82
CA GLU A 72 -5.73 2.65 -6.88
C GLU A 72 -4.56 1.89 -6.27
N VAL A 73 -4.48 0.59 -6.55
CA VAL A 73 -3.47 -0.29 -5.95
C VAL A 73 -2.52 -0.79 -7.02
N SER A 74 -1.26 -0.43 -6.87
CA SER A 74 -0.16 -1.03 -7.63
C SER A 74 0.51 -2.11 -6.79
N ILE A 75 0.62 -3.32 -7.35
CA ILE A 75 1.33 -4.44 -6.72
C ILE A 75 2.46 -4.85 -7.66
N GLY A 76 3.66 -4.34 -7.37
CA GLY A 76 4.90 -4.65 -8.09
C GLY A 76 5.67 -5.82 -7.47
N GLU A 77 6.92 -6.00 -7.91
CA GLU A 77 7.78 -7.10 -7.44
C GLU A 77 8.22 -6.97 -5.98
N GLN A 78 8.51 -5.75 -5.53
CA GLN A 78 9.04 -5.45 -4.19
C GLN A 78 8.31 -4.29 -3.48
N LEU A 79 7.28 -3.73 -4.13
CA LEU A 79 6.56 -2.55 -3.67
C LEU A 79 5.05 -2.73 -3.88
N VAL A 80 4.27 -2.38 -2.85
CA VAL A 80 2.83 -2.17 -2.97
C VAL A 80 2.52 -0.71 -2.71
N GLU A 81 1.80 -0.06 -3.61
CA GLU A 81 1.42 1.35 -3.46
C GLU A 81 -0.10 1.52 -3.54
N PHE A 82 -0.64 2.36 -2.65
CA PHE A 82 -2.03 2.78 -2.64
C PHE A 82 -2.11 4.26 -2.92
N ILE A 83 -2.75 4.65 -4.02
CA ILE A 83 -2.99 6.03 -4.41
C ILE A 83 -4.45 6.36 -4.07
N GLY A 84 -4.66 7.08 -2.96
CA GLY A 84 -5.99 7.41 -2.44
C GLY A 84 -6.61 8.65 -3.09
N TYR A 85 -7.80 8.50 -3.65
CA TYR A 85 -8.65 9.58 -4.16
C TYR A 85 -9.79 9.88 -3.17
N LYS A 86 -9.94 11.16 -2.78
CA LYS A 86 -10.76 11.60 -1.63
C LYS A 86 -10.36 10.87 -0.33
N PHE A 87 -9.04 10.80 -0.11
CA PHE A 87 -8.41 10.13 1.03
C PHE A 87 -9.06 10.47 2.37
N ARG A 88 -9.20 9.45 3.22
CA ARG A 88 -9.64 9.58 4.62
C ARG A 88 -8.67 8.82 5.52
N GLY A 89 -8.31 9.42 6.65
CA GLY A 89 -7.35 8.83 7.59
C GLY A 89 -7.82 7.51 8.22
N GLU A 90 -9.12 7.34 8.46
CA GLU A 90 -9.68 6.08 8.99
C GLU A 90 -9.43 4.90 8.03
N HIS A 91 -9.76 5.08 6.76
CA HIS A 91 -9.51 4.08 5.72
C HIS A 91 -8.01 3.80 5.53
N ALA A 92 -7.18 4.83 5.66
CA ALA A 92 -5.73 4.67 5.61
C ALA A 92 -5.24 3.80 6.76
N ASN A 93 -5.75 3.99 7.98
CA ASN A 93 -5.40 3.16 9.13
C ASN A 93 -5.80 1.69 8.93
N GLU A 94 -6.94 1.43 8.29
CA GLU A 94 -7.35 0.06 7.92
C GLU A 94 -6.39 -0.57 6.91
N ILE A 95 -6.05 0.15 5.83
CA ILE A 95 -5.06 -0.30 4.84
C ILE A 95 -3.71 -0.56 5.51
N ILE A 96 -3.24 0.37 6.35
CA ILE A 96 -1.98 0.25 7.10
C ILE A 96 -2.04 -1.00 7.97
N GLY A 97 -3.11 -1.21 8.74
CA GLY A 97 -3.27 -2.40 9.58
C GLY A 97 -3.20 -3.70 8.78
N ALA A 98 -3.90 -3.75 7.64
CA ALA A 98 -3.90 -4.90 6.74
C ALA A 98 -2.51 -5.18 6.14
N MET A 99 -1.77 -4.16 5.71
CA MET A 99 -0.42 -4.34 5.17
C MET A 99 0.60 -4.69 6.27
N HIS A 100 0.47 -4.13 7.47
CA HIS A 100 1.30 -4.49 8.62
C HIS A 100 1.08 -5.95 9.06
N SER A 101 -0.11 -6.53 8.88
CA SER A 101 -0.36 -7.96 9.17
C SER A 101 0.48 -8.89 8.27
N LEU A 102 0.91 -8.38 7.11
CA LEU A 102 1.83 -9.06 6.19
C LEU A 102 3.32 -8.86 6.54
N GLY A 103 3.62 -7.97 7.50
CA GLY A 103 4.97 -7.55 7.85
C GLY A 103 5.50 -6.40 6.98
N TYR A 104 4.63 -5.75 6.20
CA TYR A 104 5.06 -4.64 5.35
C TYR A 104 5.03 -3.35 6.16
N ARG A 105 6.07 -2.54 6.02
CA ARG A 105 6.21 -1.25 6.70
C ARG A 105 5.75 -0.14 5.79
N LEU A 106 5.00 0.80 6.35
CA LEU A 106 4.56 1.99 5.64
C LEU A 106 5.73 2.94 5.42
N TYR A 107 5.90 3.41 4.20
CA TYR A 107 6.60 4.65 3.90
C TYR A 107 5.59 5.66 3.36
N ASP A 108 5.69 6.89 3.87
CA ASP A 108 4.86 8.01 3.47
C ASP A 108 5.70 9.00 2.63
N PRO A 109 5.56 8.98 1.28
CA PRO A 109 6.33 9.85 0.41
C PRO A 109 6.03 11.35 0.59
N GLN A 110 4.89 11.70 1.19
CA GLN A 110 4.49 13.09 1.39
C GLN A 110 5.28 13.75 2.53
N ILE A 111 5.69 12.96 3.52
CA ILE A 111 6.46 13.43 4.69
C ILE A 111 7.86 12.81 4.80
N LEU A 112 8.21 11.92 3.85
CA LEU A 112 9.51 11.26 3.74
C LEU A 112 9.87 10.41 4.97
N GLU A 113 8.87 9.74 5.54
CA GLU A 113 9.02 8.99 6.80
C GLU A 113 8.57 7.53 6.64
N ARG A 114 9.32 6.60 7.24
CA ARG A 114 8.95 5.18 7.33
C ARG A 114 8.45 4.86 8.74
N PHE A 115 7.29 4.25 8.82
CA PHE A 115 6.63 3.81 10.05
C PHE A 115 6.80 2.29 10.21
N ALA A 116 7.05 1.88 11.46
CA ALA A 116 7.37 0.50 11.84
C ALA A 116 6.16 -0.24 12.41
#